data_AF-A0A1F5NQ93-F1
#
_entry.id   AF-A0A1F5NQ93-F1
#
_cell.length_a   1.000
_cell.length_b   1.000
_cell.length_c   1.000
_cell.angle_alpha   90.00
_cell.angle_beta   90.00
_cell.angle_gamma   90.00
#
_symmetry.space_group_name_H-M   'P 1'
#
loop_
_entity.id
_entity.type
_entity.pdbx_description
1 polymer ?
#
loop_
_entity_poly.entity_id
_entity_poly.type
_entity_poly.pdbx_seq_one_letter_code
_entity_poly.pdbx_strand_id
1 'polypeptide(L)'
;MYPFVSEANYIIQGCVAAIIVGAFYNLWIHTQVYGGVNGLAVRFLGIGMLFVTIAIIERILTGFKIVQLTSNLALVQDAFSLIGLIFLGLGFSKIASGTKV
;
A
#
# COMPACT_ATOMS: atom_id res chain seq x y z
N MET A 1 23.14 -27.25 -0.12
CA MET A 1 22.20 -26.24 0.42
C MET A 1 21.29 -25.84 -0.73
N TYR A 2 20.00 -26.15 -0.63
CA TYR A 2 19.09 -26.28 -1.78
C TYR A 2 18.78 -24.93 -2.50
N PRO A 3 18.92 -24.84 -3.84
CA PRO A 3 18.60 -23.65 -4.63
C PRO A 3 17.09 -23.36 -4.74
N PHE A 4 16.24 -24.34 -4.41
CA PHE A 4 14.77 -24.23 -4.50
C PHE A 4 14.16 -23.12 -3.63
N VAL A 5 14.79 -22.77 -2.51
CA VAL A 5 14.30 -21.69 -1.63
C VAL A 5 14.45 -20.33 -2.32
N SER A 6 15.47 -20.17 -3.18
CA SER A 6 15.74 -18.91 -3.87
C SER A 6 14.69 -18.61 -4.94
N GLU A 7 14.36 -19.58 -5.80
CA GLU A 7 13.40 -19.36 -6.91
C GLU A 7 11.95 -19.19 -6.42
N ALA A 8 11.54 -19.96 -5.42
CA ALA A 8 10.23 -19.81 -4.79
C ALA A 8 10.03 -18.40 -4.21
N ASN A 9 11.11 -17.79 -3.70
CA ASN A 9 11.10 -16.44 -3.13
C ASN A 9 10.76 -15.38 -4.18
N TYR A 10 11.35 -15.48 -5.37
CA TYR A 10 11.09 -14.55 -6.48
C TYR A 10 9.67 -14.70 -7.02
N ILE A 11 9.15 -15.93 -7.08
CA ILE A 11 7.76 -16.20 -7.48
C ILE A 11 6.78 -15.56 -6.49
N ILE A 12 7.01 -15.74 -5.18
CA ILE A 12 6.18 -15.13 -4.14
C ILE A 12 6.20 -13.60 -4.24
N GLN A 13 7.39 -13.00 -4.43
CA GLN A 13 7.50 -11.55 -4.63
C GLN A 13 6.75 -11.07 -5.88
N GLY A 14 6.81 -11.83 -6.98
CA GLY A 14 6.06 -11.54 -8.21
C GLY A 14 4.54 -11.62 -8.01
N CYS A 15 4.04 -12.63 -7.30
CA CYS A 15 2.62 -12.74 -6.96
C CYS A 15 2.16 -11.58 -6.06
N VAL A 16 2.97 -11.20 -5.08
CA VAL A 16 2.71 -10.05 -4.21
C VAL A 16 2.63 -8.75 -5.03
N ALA A 17 3.57 -8.52 -5.94
CA ALA A 17 3.54 -7.38 -6.84
C ALA A 17 2.28 -7.34 -7.72
N ALA A 18 1.87 -8.49 -8.27
CA ALA A 18 0.65 -8.59 -9.07
C ALA A 18 -0.62 -8.29 -8.25
N ILE A 19 -0.70 -8.75 -7.00
CA ILE A 19 -1.81 -8.44 -6.08
C ILE A 19 -1.88 -6.95 -5.78
N ILE A 20 -0.73 -6.32 -5.50
CA ILE A 20 -0.63 -4.87 -5.26
C ILE A 20 -1.16 -4.13 -6.50
N VAL A 21 -0.61 -4.40 -7.68
CA VAL A 21 -1.03 -3.73 -8.93
C VAL A 21 -2.51 -3.95 -9.23
N GLY A 22 -3.03 -5.17 -9.03
CA GLY A 22 -4.44 -5.50 -9.24
C GLY A 22 -5.37 -4.76 -8.29
N ALA A 23 -5.01 -4.68 -7.00
CA ALA A 23 -5.75 -3.91 -6.01
C ALA A 23 -5.77 -2.41 -6.39
N PHE A 24 -4.64 -1.86 -6.85
CA PHE A 24 -4.56 -0.46 -7.29
C PHE A 24 -5.37 -0.18 -8.54
N TYR A 25 -5.29 -1.04 -9.54
CA TYR A 25 -6.06 -0.89 -10.76
C TYR A 25 -7.56 -0.88 -10.47
N ASN A 26 -8.01 -1.80 -9.61
CA ASN A 26 -9.42 -1.89 -9.21
C ASN A 26 -9.86 -0.62 -8.45
N LEU A 27 -9.06 -0.18 -7.48
CA LEU A 27 -9.35 1.00 -6.68
C LEU A 27 -9.30 2.29 -7.52
N TRP A 28 -8.39 2.38 -8.48
CA TRP A 28 -8.31 3.48 -9.45
C TRP A 28 -9.57 3.56 -10.31
N ILE A 29 -10.02 2.45 -10.90
CA ILE A 29 -11.25 2.41 -11.70
C ILE A 29 -12.46 2.86 -10.88
N HIS A 30 -12.61 2.32 -9.67
CA HIS A 30 -13.74 2.69 -8.80
C HIS A 30 -13.70 4.16 -8.38
N THR A 31 -12.52 4.73 -8.15
CA THR A 31 -12.37 6.16 -7.80
C THR A 31 -12.55 7.13 -8.97
N GLN A 32 -12.54 6.67 -10.22
CA GLN A 32 -12.89 7.52 -11.37
C GLN A 32 -14.40 7.81 -11.46
N VAL A 33 -15.24 6.94 -10.87
CA VAL A 33 -16.70 7.08 -10.90
C VAL A 33 -17.18 8.16 -9.93
N TYR A 34 -16.44 8.40 -8.86
CA TYR A 34 -16.75 9.44 -7.89
C TYR A 34 -16.19 10.79 -8.38
N GLY A 35 -17.07 11.69 -8.84
CA GLY A 35 -16.74 13.09 -9.10
C GLY A 35 -16.74 13.95 -7.84
N GLY A 36 -16.13 15.13 -7.89
CA GLY A 36 -16.19 16.14 -6.82
C GLY A 36 -15.28 15.88 -5.61
N VAL A 37 -15.58 16.56 -4.49
CA VAL A 37 -14.78 16.52 -3.24
C VAL A 37 -14.70 15.11 -2.66
N ASN A 38 -15.80 14.35 -2.72
CA ASN A 38 -15.84 12.97 -2.24
C ASN A 38 -14.96 12.05 -3.11
N GLY A 39 -14.95 12.23 -4.43
CA GLY A 39 -14.05 11.47 -5.31
C GLY A 39 -12.58 11.73 -5.05
N LEU A 40 -12.22 13.00 -4.82
CA LEU A 40 -10.86 13.39 -4.46
C LEU A 40 -10.45 12.79 -3.10
N ALA A 41 -11.39 12.72 -2.15
CA ALA A 41 -11.19 12.11 -0.85
C ALA A 41 -10.94 10.60 -0.94
N VAL A 42 -11.74 9.88 -1.73
CA VAL A 42 -11.58 8.43 -1.95
C VAL A 42 -10.25 8.15 -2.66
N ARG A 43 -9.79 9.01 -3.58
CA ARG A 43 -8.45 8.88 -4.20
C ARG A 43 -7.33 9.00 -3.18
N PHE A 44 -7.40 9.99 -2.27
CA PHE A 44 -6.41 10.13 -1.20
C PHE A 44 -6.42 8.96 -0.23
N LEU A 45 -7.61 8.45 0.12
CA LEU A 45 -7.71 7.23 0.91
C LEU A 45 -7.08 6.04 0.20
N GLY A 46 -7.34 5.87 -1.10
CA GLY A 46 -6.77 4.81 -1.92
C GLY A 46 -5.24 4.83 -1.96
N ILE A 47 -4.66 6.01 -2.21
CA ILE A 47 -3.20 6.20 -2.20
C ILE A 47 -2.63 6.00 -0.80
N GLY A 48 -3.32 6.43 0.25
CA GLY A 48 -2.89 6.21 1.63
C GLY A 48 -2.86 4.73 2.00
N MET A 49 -3.90 3.98 1.62
CA MET A 49 -3.94 2.52 1.80
C MET A 49 -2.84 1.81 1.01
N LEU A 50 -2.40 2.34 -0.14
CA LEU A 50 -1.26 1.83 -0.92
C LEU A 50 0.00 1.75 -0.09
N PHE A 51 0.42 2.89 0.42
CA PHE A 51 1.71 2.98 1.11
C PHE A 51 1.70 2.16 2.41
N VAL A 52 0.58 2.12 3.12
CA VAL A 52 0.42 1.25 4.30
C VAL A 52 0.47 -0.23 3.91
N THR A 53 -0.19 -0.62 2.82
CA THR A 53 -0.24 -2.01 2.38
C THR A 53 1.15 -2.50 1.95
N ILE A 54 1.90 -1.69 1.20
CA ILE A 54 3.29 -2.02 0.83
C ILE A 54 4.15 -2.22 2.09
N ALA A 55 4.09 -1.29 3.05
CA ALA A 55 4.86 -1.39 4.28
C ALA A 55 4.52 -2.66 5.09
N ILE A 56 3.23 -3.00 5.19
CA ILE A 56 2.78 -4.22 5.88
C ILE A 56 3.24 -5.47 5.14
N ILE A 57 3.12 -5.50 3.82
CA ILE A 57 3.56 -6.62 3.00
C ILE A 57 5.07 -6.83 3.19
N GLU A 58 5.88 -5.80 3.06
CA GLU A 58 7.32 -5.93 3.29
C GLU A 58 7.64 -6.41 4.70
N ARG A 59 6.89 -5.96 5.72
CA ARG A 59 7.02 -6.43 7.11
C ARG A 59 6.66 -7.91 7.28
N ILE A 60 5.67 -8.40 6.53
CA ILE A 60 5.32 -9.81 6.48
C ILE A 60 6.44 -10.60 5.81
N LEU A 61 6.97 -10.13 4.68
CA LEU A 61 8.08 -10.77 3.96
C LEU A 61 9.36 -10.85 4.83
N THR A 62 9.67 -9.82 5.60
CA THR A 62 10.80 -9.87 6.56
C THR A 62 10.51 -10.83 7.72
N GLY A 63 9.28 -10.89 8.21
CA GLY A 63 8.85 -11.86 9.22
C GLY A 63 9.01 -13.32 8.80
N PHE A 64 8.78 -13.62 7.52
CA PHE A 64 9.00 -14.95 6.93
C PHE A 64 10.47 -15.22 6.54
N LYS A 65 11.41 -14.30 6.82
CA LYS A 65 12.82 -14.37 6.39
C LYS A 65 13.01 -14.52 4.88
N ILE A 66 12.00 -14.12 4.10
CA ILE A 66 12.03 -14.06 2.63
C ILE A 66 12.93 -12.89 2.21
N VAL A 67 12.87 -11.78 2.93
CA VAL A 67 13.73 -10.60 2.75
C VAL A 67 14.51 -10.34 4.03
N GLN A 68 15.80 -10.02 3.92
CA GLN A 68 16.60 -9.65 5.09
C GLN A 68 16.26 -8.23 5.56
N LEU A 69 15.95 -8.11 6.85
CA LEU A 69 15.74 -6.80 7.48
C LEU A 69 17.08 -6.07 7.58
N THR A 70 17.24 -5.01 6.81
CA THR A 70 18.35 -4.06 6.96
C THR A 70 17.84 -2.78 7.60
N SER A 71 18.71 -2.02 8.26
CA SER A 71 18.34 -0.74 8.90
C SER A 71 17.68 0.23 7.92
N ASN A 72 18.12 0.23 6.66
CA ASN A 72 17.53 1.03 5.58
C ASN A 72 16.12 0.56 5.22
N LEU A 73 15.88 -0.75 5.20
CA LEU A 73 14.57 -1.31 4.88
C LEU A 73 13.53 -1.00 5.96
N ALA A 74 13.92 -1.06 7.24
CA ALA A 74 13.03 -0.67 8.35
C ALA A 74 12.65 0.82 8.26
N LEU A 75 13.61 1.69 7.94
CA LEU A 75 13.37 3.12 7.74
C LEU A 75 12.40 3.40 6.58
N VAL A 76 12.52 2.63 5.49
CA VAL A 76 11.61 2.72 4.34
C VAL A 76 10.20 2.26 4.70
N GLN A 77 10.05 1.19 5.47
CA GLN A 77 8.75 0.72 5.96
C GLN A 77 8.05 1.76 6.84
N ASP A 78 8.79 2.38 7.76
CA ASP A 78 8.25 3.44 8.63
C ASP A 78 7.90 4.69 7.82
N ALA A 79 8.74 5.10 6.86
CA ALA A 79 8.46 6.23 5.99
C ALA A 79 7.21 6.00 5.13
N PHE A 80 7.05 4.82 4.52
CA PHE A 80 5.86 4.47 3.76
C PHE A 80 4.61 4.44 4.64
N SER A 81 4.70 3.88 5.85
CA SER A 81 3.60 3.89 6.80
C SER A 81 3.16 5.33 7.14
N LEU A 82 4.13 6.23 7.35
CA LEU A 82 3.88 7.63 7.70
C LEU A 82 3.28 8.42 6.54
N ILE A 83 3.81 8.25 5.33
CA ILE A 83 3.25 8.83 4.10
C ILE A 83 1.82 8.33 3.89
N GLY A 84 1.59 7.03 4.05
CA GLY A 84 0.26 6.44 3.97
C GLY A 84 -0.71 7.05 4.96
N LEU A 85 -0.28 7.26 6.22
CA LEU A 85 -1.08 7.92 7.24
C LEU A 85 -1.47 9.36 6.87
N ILE A 86 -0.53 10.12 6.31
CA ILE A 86 -0.80 11.50 5.86
C ILE A 86 -1.88 11.50 4.78
N PHE A 87 -1.76 10.63 3.77
CA PHE A 87 -2.75 10.53 2.70
C PHE A 87 -4.11 10.05 3.20
N LEU A 88 -4.14 9.10 4.13
CA LEU A 88 -5.38 8.68 4.79
C LEU A 88 -6.02 9.84 5.56
N GLY A 89 -5.24 10.59 6.34
CA GLY A 89 -5.71 11.77 7.07
C GLY A 89 -6.27 12.86 6.16
N LEU A 90 -5.61 13.13 5.03
CA LEU A 90 -6.11 14.04 4.00
C LEU A 90 -7.41 13.53 3.35
N GLY A 91 -7.50 12.24 3.07
CA GLY A 91 -8.71 11.59 2.58
C GLY A 91 -9.88 11.76 3.54
N PHE A 92 -9.72 11.37 4.80
CA PHE A 92 -10.76 11.53 5.82
C PHE A 92 -11.14 13.00 6.06
N SER A 93 -10.18 13.92 6.06
CA SER A 93 -10.44 15.36 6.20
C SER A 93 -11.32 15.89 5.04
N LYS A 94 -11.05 15.44 3.81
CA LYS A 94 -11.86 15.80 2.64
C LYS A 94 -13.26 15.18 2.70
N ILE A 95 -13.41 13.94 3.15
CA ILE A 95 -14.74 13.34 3.41
C ILE A 95 -15.50 14.20 4.41
N ALA A 96 -14.89 14.49 5.57
CA ALA A 96 -15.52 15.30 6.61
C ALA A 96 -15.94 16.70 6.13
N SER A 97 -15.19 17.30 5.19
CA SER A 97 -15.56 18.58 4.59
C SER A 97 -16.76 18.50 3.64
N GLY A 98 -16.93 17.36 2.95
CA GLY A 98 -18.07 17.10 2.06
C GLY A 98 -19.36 16.72 2.79
N THR A 99 -19.24 16.21 4.03
CA THR A 99 -20.40 15.83 4.88
C THR A 99 -20.89 16.95 5.80
N LYS A 100 -20.32 18.17 5.71
CA LYS A 100 -20.87 19.35 6.41
C LYS A 100 -22.21 19.72 5.78
N VAL A 101 -23.27 19.07 6.26
CA VAL A 101 -24.67 19.48 6.12
C VAL A 101 -24.95 20.60 7.12
#